data_AF-A0A6L5K407-F1
#
_entry.id   AF-A0A6L5K407-F1
#
_cell.length_a   1.000
_cell.length_b   1.000
_cell.length_c   1.000
_cell.angle_alpha   90.00
_cell.angle_beta   90.00
_cell.angle_gamma   90.00
#
_symmetry.space_group_name_H-M   'P 1'
#
loop_
_entity.id
_entity.type
_entity.pdbx_description
1 polymer ?
#
loop_
_entity_poly.entity_id
_entity_poly.type
_entity_poly.pdbx_seq_one_letter_code
_entity_poly.pdbx_strand_id
1 'polypeptide(L)'
;MSVISDVLKYSRLAFDLRGFLSSTINVEESEQVITAALRNRERNFLNFVQKGIYQNPESPYIKLLQMAGCEFGDMASLVNKEGIEATMRKLLAEGVYLSWEEFKGKKEVVRGGRHFQFKEAEFDNPFLARNIENSSGGSRSPGTRIMMNFDRFAYQAAHTAVAFAAHGIWGRPIIIWMPILPSGAGLAATFWLAKTGNLPVKWFSPVESKTIKPALAKRLATYYTVYASRLFGAAFPKPEYVSFEQAYKVADCLAEVLKKGQGCVLWTFANSAVRVSQAALEKKLDLSDVTFIVGGEPLTAAKAKEIKATGANAVSVYVVVEVGLIGFGCAGQTVVSDDVHHCKDIHAVIQRRREIPSGTASVDAFLFTSLLSKSPKILLNVESGDYGVMETRHCGCELEELGLTDHIYNIRSFDKLTGEGMTFIGTDLLRIIEEVLPAKFGGASADYQMVEDEDERGHTRLNILASPEVGEIDEGKLVKTILAELSKGKDTQRMMAEMWSQAEILRVKRQRPFVTAAGKLLPLHIQMAKTDGKKEK
;
A
#
# COMPACT_ATOMS: atom_id res chain seq x y z
N MET A 1 1.87 30.77 -10.91
CA MET A 1 0.54 30.36 -10.40
C MET A 1 -0.13 31.60 -9.83
N SER A 2 -1.37 31.91 -10.24
CA SER A 2 -2.09 33.13 -9.83
C SER A 2 -2.84 32.90 -8.51
N VAL A 3 -2.74 33.85 -7.57
CA VAL A 3 -3.40 33.83 -6.25
C VAL A 3 -4.91 33.55 -6.35
N ILE A 4 -5.56 34.06 -7.41
CA ILE A 4 -7.00 33.86 -7.66
C ILE A 4 -7.33 32.39 -7.96
N SER A 5 -6.45 31.69 -8.70
CA SER A 5 -6.62 30.27 -9.01
C SER A 5 -6.52 29.40 -7.76
N ASP A 6 -5.67 29.78 -6.80
CA ASP A 6 -5.51 29.05 -5.54
C ASP A 6 -6.73 29.27 -4.64
N VAL A 7 -7.23 30.50 -4.52
CA VAL A 7 -8.43 30.83 -3.72
C VAL A 7 -9.66 30.04 -4.20
N LEU A 8 -9.91 29.99 -5.51
CA LEU A 8 -11.02 29.23 -6.09
C LEU A 8 -10.88 27.72 -5.87
N LYS A 9 -9.66 27.19 -5.92
CA LYS A 9 -9.38 25.78 -5.65
C LYS A 9 -9.68 25.42 -4.19
N TYR A 10 -9.21 26.24 -3.24
CA TYR A 10 -9.46 26.00 -1.82
C TYR A 10 -10.94 26.22 -1.44
N SER A 11 -11.64 27.20 -2.03
CA SER A 11 -13.07 27.39 -1.76
C SER A 11 -13.90 26.21 -2.23
N ARG A 12 -13.66 25.70 -3.45
CA ARG A 12 -14.33 24.50 -3.98
C ARG A 12 -14.07 23.28 -3.11
N LEU A 13 -12.81 23.09 -2.70
CA LEU A 13 -12.45 22.03 -1.75
C LEU A 13 -13.23 22.14 -0.44
N ALA A 14 -13.39 23.33 0.14
CA ALA A 14 -14.18 23.52 1.35
C ALA A 14 -15.66 23.19 1.16
N PHE A 15 -16.27 23.59 0.03
CA PHE A 15 -17.65 23.23 -0.26
C PHE A 15 -17.85 21.72 -0.44
N ASP A 16 -16.98 21.07 -1.20
CA ASP A 16 -17.05 19.62 -1.39
C ASP A 16 -16.80 18.86 -0.07
N LEU A 17 -15.87 19.37 0.75
CA LEU A 17 -15.60 18.83 2.09
C LEU A 17 -16.81 19.00 3.02
N ARG A 18 -17.47 20.15 3.00
CA ARG A 18 -18.71 20.38 3.77
C ARG A 18 -19.80 19.41 3.34
N GLY A 19 -20.00 19.22 2.04
CA GLY A 19 -20.95 18.24 1.50
C GLY A 19 -20.62 16.82 1.97
N PHE A 20 -19.35 16.42 1.87
CA PHE A 20 -18.86 15.13 2.33
C PHE A 20 -19.12 14.87 3.82
N LEU A 21 -18.83 15.85 4.68
CA LEU A 21 -18.98 15.76 6.13
C LEU A 21 -20.43 15.95 6.63
N SER A 22 -21.34 16.41 5.78
CA SER A 22 -22.74 16.66 6.17
C SER A 22 -23.56 15.39 6.46
N SER A 23 -23.06 14.23 6.06
CA SER A 23 -23.67 12.93 6.34
C SER A 23 -22.63 11.89 6.72
N THR A 24 -23.05 10.90 7.49
CA THR A 24 -22.27 9.70 7.80
C THR A 24 -22.88 8.48 7.11
N ILE A 25 -22.14 7.38 7.07
CA ILE A 25 -22.64 6.07 6.63
C ILE A 25 -22.57 5.08 7.80
N ASN A 26 -23.64 4.31 8.01
CA ASN A 26 -23.68 3.24 9.01
C ASN A 26 -23.37 1.86 8.36
N VAL A 27 -23.36 0.79 9.16
CA VAL A 27 -23.04 -0.56 8.69
C VAL A 27 -24.08 -1.06 7.69
N GLU A 28 -25.38 -1.00 8.01
CA GLU A 28 -26.47 -1.47 7.14
C GLU A 28 -26.49 -0.75 5.79
N GLU A 29 -26.35 0.58 5.79
CA GLU A 29 -26.22 1.38 4.56
C GLU A 29 -25.00 0.95 3.74
N SER A 30 -23.89 0.64 4.41
CA SER A 30 -22.66 0.19 3.76
C SER A 30 -22.83 -1.17 3.10
N GLU A 31 -23.51 -2.11 3.76
CA GLU A 31 -23.84 -3.43 3.22
C GLU A 31 -24.71 -3.31 1.97
N GLN A 32 -25.73 -2.43 2.01
CA GLN A 32 -26.59 -2.16 0.85
C GLN A 32 -25.81 -1.58 -0.33
N VAL A 33 -24.91 -0.62 -0.07
CA VAL A 33 -24.06 0.00 -1.10
C VAL A 33 -23.15 -1.03 -1.77
N ILE A 34 -22.48 -1.87 -0.98
CA ILE A 34 -21.55 -2.90 -1.49
C ILE A 34 -22.33 -3.97 -2.25
N THR A 35 -23.42 -4.48 -1.69
CA THR A 35 -24.27 -5.50 -2.32
C THR A 35 -24.84 -5.01 -3.66
N ALA A 36 -25.32 -3.77 -3.71
CA ALA A 36 -25.82 -3.17 -4.93
C ALA A 36 -24.72 -3.02 -6.00
N ALA A 37 -23.50 -2.67 -5.60
CA ALA A 37 -22.38 -2.56 -6.52
C ALA A 37 -21.92 -3.93 -7.04
N LEU A 38 -21.88 -4.95 -6.20
CA LEU A 38 -21.59 -6.34 -6.59
C LEU A 38 -22.62 -6.86 -7.59
N ARG A 39 -23.92 -6.61 -7.36
CA ARG A 39 -24.99 -7.00 -8.31
C ARG A 39 -24.91 -6.31 -9.66
N ASN A 40 -24.35 -5.10 -9.71
CA ASN A 40 -24.25 -4.28 -10.92
C ASN A 40 -22.82 -4.23 -11.49
N ARG A 41 -21.95 -5.15 -11.08
CA ARG A 41 -20.51 -5.07 -11.31
C ARG A 41 -20.13 -4.97 -12.79
N GLU A 42 -20.66 -5.86 -13.63
CA GLU A 42 -20.44 -5.90 -15.08
C GLU A 42 -20.97 -4.64 -15.76
N ARG A 43 -22.18 -4.20 -15.35
CA ARG A 43 -22.80 -2.98 -15.87
C ARG A 43 -21.97 -1.74 -15.53
N ASN A 44 -21.46 -1.65 -14.29
CA ASN A 44 -20.61 -0.55 -13.85
C ASN A 44 -19.31 -0.50 -14.65
N PHE A 45 -18.67 -1.65 -14.84
CA PHE A 45 -17.48 -1.78 -15.67
C PHE A 45 -17.72 -1.32 -17.11
N LEU A 46 -18.75 -1.86 -17.77
CA LEU A 46 -19.06 -1.52 -19.17
C LEU A 46 -19.38 -0.04 -19.36
N ASN A 47 -20.16 0.56 -18.46
CA ASN A 47 -20.43 2.00 -18.49
C ASN A 47 -19.15 2.83 -18.31
N PHE A 48 -18.25 2.37 -17.43
CA PHE A 48 -16.99 3.03 -17.15
C PHE A 48 -16.03 2.98 -18.34
N VAL A 49 -15.80 1.80 -18.93
CA VAL A 49 -14.89 1.66 -20.09
C VAL A 49 -15.46 2.27 -21.35
N GLN A 50 -16.78 2.26 -21.54
CA GLN A 50 -17.41 2.92 -22.69
C GLN A 50 -17.06 4.41 -22.71
N LYS A 51 -17.27 5.09 -21.57
CA LYS A 51 -17.03 6.54 -21.46
C LYS A 51 -15.55 6.87 -21.33
N GLY A 52 -14.83 6.13 -20.49
CA GLY A 52 -13.45 6.44 -20.11
C GLY A 52 -12.39 5.97 -21.12
N ILE A 53 -12.72 5.00 -21.96
CA ILE A 53 -11.80 4.40 -22.94
C ILE A 53 -12.33 4.55 -24.36
N TYR A 54 -13.48 3.95 -24.69
CA TYR A 54 -13.95 3.89 -26.08
C TYR A 54 -14.42 5.24 -26.64
N GLN A 55 -15.06 6.08 -25.83
CA GLN A 55 -15.49 7.43 -26.21
C GLN A 55 -14.41 8.50 -25.95
N ASN A 56 -13.24 8.10 -25.43
CA ASN A 56 -12.15 9.00 -25.11
C ASN A 56 -10.97 8.75 -26.07
N PRO A 57 -10.81 9.55 -27.15
CA PRO A 57 -9.75 9.35 -28.13
C PRO A 57 -8.33 9.51 -27.54
N GLU A 58 -8.21 10.24 -26.42
CA GLU A 58 -6.93 10.45 -25.72
C GLU A 58 -6.56 9.27 -24.80
N SER A 59 -7.46 8.29 -24.61
CA SER A 59 -7.21 7.15 -23.73
C SER A 59 -6.05 6.30 -24.25
N PRO A 60 -4.98 6.05 -23.46
CA PRO A 60 -3.91 5.14 -23.87
C PRO A 60 -4.41 3.73 -24.23
N TYR A 61 -5.46 3.27 -23.55
CA TYR A 61 -6.00 1.92 -23.76
C TYR A 61 -6.74 1.76 -25.09
N ILE A 62 -7.27 2.83 -25.69
CA ILE A 62 -7.95 2.70 -26.99
C ILE A 62 -6.98 2.25 -28.07
N LYS A 63 -5.71 2.69 -27.99
CA LYS A 63 -4.64 2.29 -28.91
C LYS A 63 -4.32 0.79 -28.80
N LEU A 64 -4.32 0.25 -27.58
CA LEU A 64 -4.09 -1.18 -27.33
C LEU A 64 -5.31 -2.02 -27.76
N LEU A 65 -6.52 -1.56 -27.47
CA LEU A 65 -7.76 -2.26 -27.86
C LEU A 65 -7.96 -2.29 -29.37
N GLN A 66 -7.65 -1.21 -30.08
CA GLN A 66 -7.68 -1.16 -31.55
C GLN A 66 -6.66 -2.12 -32.18
N MET A 67 -5.47 -2.26 -31.57
CA MET A 67 -4.47 -3.22 -32.03
C MET A 67 -4.95 -4.67 -31.83
N ALA A 68 -5.65 -4.95 -30.73
CA ALA A 68 -6.26 -6.25 -30.47
C ALA A 68 -7.57 -6.48 -31.26
N GLY A 69 -8.03 -5.51 -32.06
CA GLY A 69 -9.29 -5.61 -32.81
C GLY A 69 -10.53 -5.73 -31.93
N CYS A 70 -10.49 -5.25 -30.69
CA CYS A 70 -11.59 -5.38 -29.73
C CYS A 70 -12.45 -4.11 -29.68
N GLU A 71 -13.59 -4.12 -30.36
CA GLU A 71 -14.57 -3.05 -30.27
C GLU A 71 -15.37 -3.12 -28.97
N PHE A 72 -16.10 -2.05 -28.64
CA PHE A 72 -16.91 -2.02 -27.41
C PHE A 72 -17.97 -3.13 -27.40
N GLY A 73 -18.56 -3.44 -28.55
CA GLY A 73 -19.53 -4.53 -28.69
C GLY A 73 -18.93 -5.90 -28.34
N ASP A 74 -17.68 -6.14 -28.76
CA ASP A 74 -16.95 -7.37 -28.44
C ASP A 74 -16.66 -7.48 -26.94
N MET A 75 -16.14 -6.39 -26.34
CA MET A 75 -15.89 -6.34 -24.90
C MET A 75 -17.19 -6.55 -24.09
N ALA A 76 -18.27 -5.88 -24.47
CA ALA A 76 -19.57 -6.03 -23.81
C ALA A 76 -20.11 -7.46 -23.92
N SER A 77 -19.99 -8.08 -25.10
CA SER A 77 -20.39 -9.47 -25.32
C SER A 77 -19.59 -10.43 -24.45
N LEU A 78 -18.25 -10.28 -24.40
CA LEU A 78 -17.36 -11.12 -23.59
C LEU A 78 -17.66 -10.98 -22.09
N VAL A 79 -17.81 -9.75 -21.59
CA VAL A 79 -18.11 -9.50 -20.17
C VAL A 79 -19.44 -10.11 -19.77
N ASN A 80 -20.48 -9.93 -20.58
CA ASN A 80 -21.82 -10.46 -20.26
C ASN A 80 -21.86 -11.99 -20.32
N LYS A 81 -21.03 -12.62 -21.16
CA LYS A 81 -21.01 -14.07 -21.33
C LYS A 81 -20.10 -14.79 -20.33
N GLU A 82 -18.94 -14.23 -20.03
CA GLU A 82 -17.85 -14.91 -19.32
C GLU A 82 -17.39 -14.18 -18.05
N GLY A 83 -17.89 -12.97 -17.80
CA GLY A 83 -17.47 -12.12 -16.69
C GLY A 83 -16.23 -11.27 -17.01
N ILE A 84 -15.93 -10.36 -16.08
CA ILE A 84 -14.86 -9.36 -16.25
C ILE A 84 -13.49 -10.04 -16.27
N GLU A 85 -13.19 -10.89 -15.28
CA GLU A 85 -11.88 -11.53 -15.12
C GLU A 85 -11.51 -12.41 -16.32
N ALA A 86 -12.46 -13.21 -16.83
CA ALA A 86 -12.22 -14.04 -18.01
C ALA A 86 -11.94 -13.18 -19.25
N THR A 87 -12.71 -12.10 -19.43
CA THR A 87 -12.46 -11.12 -20.50
C THR A 87 -11.09 -10.47 -20.35
N MET A 88 -10.70 -10.09 -19.15
CA MET A 88 -9.39 -9.48 -18.87
C MET A 88 -8.24 -10.44 -19.21
N ARG A 89 -8.37 -11.75 -18.93
CA ARG A 89 -7.36 -12.75 -19.33
C ARG A 89 -7.25 -12.91 -20.85
N LYS A 90 -8.36 -12.83 -21.58
CA LYS A 90 -8.35 -12.84 -23.05
C LYS A 90 -7.63 -11.61 -23.61
N LEU A 91 -8.00 -10.42 -23.12
CA LEU A 91 -7.35 -9.17 -23.52
C LEU A 91 -5.85 -9.15 -23.17
N LEU A 92 -5.48 -9.74 -22.03
CA LEU A 92 -4.08 -9.92 -21.65
C LEU A 92 -3.32 -10.75 -22.70
N ALA A 93 -3.90 -11.86 -23.18
CA ALA A 93 -3.29 -12.70 -24.22
C ALA A 93 -3.11 -11.95 -25.55
N GLU A 94 -4.02 -11.03 -25.88
CA GLU A 94 -3.93 -10.13 -27.04
C GLU A 94 -2.98 -8.92 -26.83
N GLY A 95 -2.24 -8.91 -25.72
CA GLY A 95 -1.26 -7.85 -25.42
C GLY A 95 -1.86 -6.56 -24.84
N VAL A 96 -3.15 -6.55 -24.47
CA VAL A 96 -3.83 -5.42 -23.83
C VAL A 96 -3.57 -5.47 -22.32
N TYR A 97 -2.40 -4.99 -21.93
CA TYR A 97 -1.97 -4.82 -20.54
C TYR A 97 -0.80 -3.84 -20.46
N LEU A 98 -0.55 -3.30 -19.27
CA LEU A 98 0.63 -2.49 -18.98
C LEU A 98 1.40 -3.09 -17.81
N SER A 99 2.70 -3.31 -17.99
CA SER A 99 3.63 -3.49 -16.87
C SER A 99 3.73 -2.21 -16.05
N TRP A 100 4.19 -2.34 -14.80
CA TRP A 100 4.39 -1.17 -13.94
C TRP A 100 5.33 -0.15 -14.57
N GLU A 101 6.43 -0.59 -15.21
CA GLU A 101 7.37 0.31 -15.88
C GLU A 101 6.73 1.07 -17.05
N GLU A 102 5.92 0.39 -17.86
CA GLU A 102 5.19 0.97 -18.99
C GLU A 102 4.14 1.99 -18.50
N PHE A 103 3.36 1.63 -17.48
CA PHE A 103 2.37 2.51 -16.87
C PHE A 103 2.99 3.78 -16.27
N LYS A 104 4.19 3.66 -15.69
CA LYS A 104 4.97 4.81 -15.17
C LYS A 104 5.67 5.62 -16.25
N GLY A 105 5.58 5.23 -17.52
CA GLY A 105 6.30 5.86 -18.62
C GLY A 105 7.82 5.69 -18.53
N LYS A 106 8.30 4.72 -17.74
CA LYS A 106 9.73 4.39 -17.61
C LYS A 106 10.22 3.45 -18.71
N LYS A 107 9.29 2.77 -19.37
CA LYS A 107 9.56 1.84 -20.47
C LYS A 107 8.55 2.08 -21.58
N GLU A 108 9.02 2.00 -22.81
CA GLU A 108 8.16 2.01 -23.99
C GLU A 108 7.31 0.74 -24.05
N VAL A 109 6.04 0.88 -24.45
CA VAL A 109 5.15 -0.25 -24.72
C VAL A 109 5.41 -0.74 -26.14
N VAL A 110 5.91 -1.97 -26.25
CA VAL A 110 6.08 -2.65 -27.53
C VAL A 110 5.14 -3.84 -27.60
N ARG A 111 4.17 -3.80 -28.52
CA ARG A 111 3.18 -4.88 -28.74
C ARG A 111 2.90 -5.00 -30.24
N GLY A 112 2.96 -6.23 -30.77
CA GLY A 112 2.69 -6.48 -32.20
C GLY A 112 3.50 -5.61 -33.17
N GLY A 113 4.75 -5.27 -32.82
CA GLY A 113 5.61 -4.38 -33.61
C GLY A 113 5.26 -2.89 -33.57
N ARG A 114 4.23 -2.50 -32.80
CA ARG A 114 3.88 -1.10 -32.55
C ARG A 114 4.52 -0.62 -31.26
N HIS A 115 4.89 0.66 -31.27
CA HIS A 115 5.60 1.34 -30.21
C HIS A 115 4.74 2.46 -29.65
N PHE A 116 4.56 2.51 -28.33
CA PHE A 116 3.85 3.59 -27.66
C PHE A 116 4.64 4.07 -26.46
N GLN A 117 4.78 5.39 -26.35
CA GLN A 117 5.31 6.03 -25.16
C GLN A 117 4.17 6.75 -24.44
N PHE A 118 3.85 6.28 -23.23
CA PHE A 118 2.82 6.89 -22.38
C PHE A 118 3.44 7.67 -21.22
N LYS A 119 2.66 8.59 -20.68
CA LYS A 119 2.92 9.32 -19.43
C LYS A 119 1.88 8.91 -18.41
N GLU A 120 2.29 8.78 -17.16
CA GLU A 120 1.41 8.36 -16.05
C GLU A 120 0.13 9.22 -15.89
N ALA A 121 0.20 10.51 -16.25
CA ALA A 121 -0.94 11.43 -16.16
C ALA A 121 -2.03 11.16 -17.22
N GLU A 122 -1.71 10.46 -18.32
CA GLU A 122 -2.69 10.09 -19.35
C GLU A 122 -3.67 9.01 -18.86
N PHE A 123 -3.35 8.35 -17.74
CA PHE A 123 -4.23 7.39 -17.06
C PHE A 123 -5.11 8.04 -15.97
N ASP A 124 -4.97 9.35 -15.72
CA ASP A 124 -5.81 10.04 -14.74
C ASP A 124 -7.28 9.99 -15.16
N ASN A 125 -8.17 9.73 -14.21
CA ASN A 125 -9.58 9.65 -14.50
C ASN A 125 -10.16 11.07 -14.78
N PRO A 126 -10.64 11.35 -16.00
CA PRO A 126 -11.13 12.67 -16.38
C PRO A 126 -12.48 13.02 -15.72
N PHE A 127 -13.19 12.05 -15.16
CA PHE A 127 -14.50 12.26 -14.51
C PHE A 127 -14.39 12.84 -13.09
N LEU A 128 -13.18 12.92 -12.52
CA LEU A 128 -13.01 13.39 -11.14
C LEU A 128 -12.75 14.90 -11.04
N ALA A 129 -13.41 15.55 -10.09
CA ALA A 129 -13.08 16.92 -9.70
C ALA A 129 -11.65 17.02 -9.13
N ARG A 130 -10.87 18.02 -9.59
CA ARG A 130 -9.45 18.20 -9.23
C ARG A 130 -9.28 18.98 -7.91
N ASN A 131 -9.50 18.32 -6.76
CA ASN A 131 -9.55 19.03 -5.47
C ASN A 131 -8.18 19.23 -4.80
N ILE A 132 -7.48 18.17 -4.37
CA ILE A 132 -6.10 18.25 -3.82
C ILE A 132 -5.24 17.14 -4.42
N GLU A 133 -3.96 17.44 -4.69
CA GLU A 133 -2.97 16.47 -5.18
C GLU A 133 -2.09 15.90 -4.05
N ASN A 134 -1.99 14.58 -3.97
CA ASN A 134 -1.11 13.85 -3.05
C ASN A 134 -0.17 12.91 -3.84
N SER A 135 0.86 12.38 -3.19
CA SER A 135 1.78 11.42 -3.81
C SER A 135 1.97 10.15 -2.98
N SER A 136 2.21 9.00 -3.64
CA SER A 136 2.70 7.79 -2.94
C SER A 136 4.13 8.00 -2.45
N GLY A 137 4.54 7.28 -1.40
CA GLY A 137 5.94 7.18 -0.97
C GLY A 137 6.49 5.78 -1.20
N GLY A 138 6.37 5.28 -2.44
CA GLY A 138 6.94 3.99 -2.82
C GLY A 138 8.47 4.01 -2.84
N SER A 139 9.10 2.84 -2.76
CA SER A 139 10.56 2.66 -2.86
C SER A 139 11.14 3.00 -4.24
N ARG A 140 10.31 2.98 -5.31
CA ARG A 140 10.78 2.90 -6.70
C ARG A 140 10.62 4.17 -7.54
N SER A 141 10.01 5.23 -7.01
CA SER A 141 9.74 6.45 -7.80
C SER A 141 9.54 7.68 -6.91
N PRO A 142 9.59 8.91 -7.48
CA PRO A 142 9.28 10.15 -6.77
C PRO A 142 7.85 10.22 -6.19
N GLY A 143 7.02 9.20 -6.43
CA GLY A 143 5.66 9.10 -5.94
C GLY A 143 4.61 9.37 -7.02
N THR A 144 3.47 8.68 -6.90
CA THR A 144 2.35 8.72 -7.85
C THR A 144 1.39 9.83 -7.49
N ARG A 145 1.19 10.79 -8.40
CA ARG A 145 0.20 11.86 -8.19
C ARG A 145 -1.22 11.29 -8.20
N ILE A 146 -1.98 11.54 -7.13
CA ILE A 146 -3.40 11.20 -7.03
C ILE A 146 -4.20 12.37 -6.48
N MET A 147 -5.42 12.52 -6.99
CA MET A 147 -6.36 13.53 -6.53
C MET A 147 -7.23 13.00 -5.38
N MET A 148 -7.40 13.82 -4.33
CA MET A 148 -8.42 13.60 -3.32
C MET A 148 -9.81 13.74 -3.94
N ASN A 149 -10.62 12.69 -3.83
CA ASN A 149 -11.99 12.67 -4.31
C ASN A 149 -12.89 12.16 -3.17
N PHE A 150 -13.86 12.98 -2.76
CA PHE A 150 -14.71 12.68 -1.62
C PHE A 150 -15.75 11.60 -1.91
N ASP A 151 -16.24 11.47 -3.14
CA ASP A 151 -17.17 10.37 -3.52
C ASP A 151 -16.46 9.01 -3.42
N ARG A 152 -15.19 8.97 -3.82
CA ARG A 152 -14.33 7.80 -3.62
C ARG A 152 -14.14 7.51 -2.14
N PHE A 153 -13.78 8.51 -1.33
CA PHE A 153 -13.61 8.30 0.11
C PHE A 153 -14.91 7.83 0.77
N ALA A 154 -16.05 8.36 0.34
CA ALA A 154 -17.35 7.97 0.87
C ALA A 154 -17.66 6.50 0.58
N TYR A 155 -17.37 6.07 -0.64
CA TYR A 155 -17.56 4.67 -1.01
C TYR A 155 -16.58 3.72 -0.32
N GLN A 156 -15.30 4.12 -0.19
CA GLN A 156 -14.32 3.33 0.53
C GLN A 156 -14.60 3.26 2.04
N ALA A 157 -15.25 4.28 2.60
CA ALA A 157 -15.72 4.25 3.98
C ALA A 157 -16.78 3.17 4.23
N ALA A 158 -17.58 2.81 3.22
CA ALA A 158 -18.52 1.69 3.32
C ALA A 158 -17.79 0.36 3.59
N HIS A 159 -16.68 0.13 2.87
CA HIS A 159 -15.81 -1.03 3.12
C HIS A 159 -15.15 -0.99 4.50
N THR A 160 -14.69 0.18 4.94
CA THR A 160 -14.18 0.36 6.30
C THR A 160 -15.25 0.01 7.36
N ALA A 161 -16.51 0.39 7.13
CA ALA A 161 -17.59 0.15 8.08
C ALA A 161 -17.91 -1.33 8.25
N VAL A 162 -18.12 -2.06 7.15
CA VAL A 162 -18.39 -3.50 7.21
C VAL A 162 -17.19 -4.29 7.74
N ALA A 163 -15.95 -3.89 7.39
CA ALA A 163 -14.74 -4.52 7.93
C ALA A 163 -14.65 -4.30 9.45
N PHE A 164 -14.90 -3.08 9.93
CA PHE A 164 -14.83 -2.80 11.37
C PHE A 164 -15.94 -3.51 12.15
N ALA A 165 -17.13 -3.65 11.55
CA ALA A 165 -18.22 -4.44 12.12
C ALA A 165 -17.85 -5.93 12.22
N ALA A 166 -17.37 -6.53 11.13
CA ALA A 166 -16.95 -7.94 11.08
C ALA A 166 -15.84 -8.26 12.10
N HIS A 167 -14.92 -7.33 12.34
CA HIS A 167 -13.86 -7.48 13.34
C HIS A 167 -14.30 -7.14 14.79
N GLY A 168 -15.55 -6.75 15.02
CA GLY A 168 -16.05 -6.38 16.35
C GLY A 168 -15.41 -5.12 16.94
N ILE A 169 -14.91 -4.22 16.08
CA ILE A 169 -14.21 -2.98 16.44
C ILE A 169 -14.98 -1.71 16.04
N TRP A 170 -16.18 -1.85 15.50
CA TRP A 170 -17.05 -0.72 15.16
C TRP A 170 -17.34 0.14 16.40
N GLY A 171 -17.27 1.47 16.22
CA GLY A 171 -17.50 2.45 17.30
C GLY A 171 -16.40 2.56 18.36
N ARG A 172 -15.35 1.72 18.32
CA ARG A 172 -14.22 1.85 19.26
C ARG A 172 -13.44 3.14 19.03
N PRO A 173 -12.86 3.77 20.07
CA PRO A 173 -11.97 4.92 19.91
C PRO A 173 -10.79 4.62 19.00
N ILE A 174 -10.50 5.52 18.05
CA ILE A 174 -9.45 5.31 17.04
C ILE A 174 -8.31 6.31 17.22
N ILE A 175 -7.09 5.80 17.25
CA ILE A 175 -5.86 6.58 17.11
C ILE A 175 -5.30 6.33 15.70
N ILE A 176 -4.78 7.38 15.07
CA ILE A 176 -4.04 7.27 13.81
C ILE A 176 -2.57 7.56 14.08
N TRP A 177 -1.66 6.71 13.60
CA TRP A 177 -0.24 7.03 13.48
C TRP A 177 0.21 6.87 12.03
N MET A 178 -0.01 7.92 11.24
CA MET A 178 0.17 7.94 9.79
C MET A 178 0.68 9.31 9.32
N PRO A 179 1.48 9.36 8.23
CA PRO A 179 2.06 10.60 7.74
C PRO A 179 1.01 11.61 7.24
N ILE A 180 1.41 12.87 7.27
CA ILE A 180 0.71 13.98 6.59
C ILE A 180 1.22 14.17 5.15
N LEU A 181 0.65 15.13 4.42
CA LEU A 181 1.09 15.46 3.06
C LEU A 181 2.60 15.76 2.99
N PRO A 182 3.30 15.29 1.93
CA PRO A 182 2.77 14.84 0.64
C PRO A 182 2.20 13.41 0.59
N SER A 183 2.42 12.59 1.62
CA SER A 183 1.77 11.28 1.73
C SER A 183 0.28 11.45 2.07
N GLY A 184 -0.59 10.87 1.25
CA GLY A 184 -2.03 10.95 1.44
C GLY A 184 -2.59 10.02 2.53
N ALA A 185 -1.78 9.12 3.11
CA ALA A 185 -2.27 8.01 3.92
C ALA A 185 -3.05 8.45 5.18
N GLY A 186 -2.52 9.40 5.97
CA GLY A 186 -3.19 9.86 7.19
C GLY A 186 -4.50 10.59 6.90
N LEU A 187 -4.54 11.41 5.83
CA LEU A 187 -5.77 12.10 5.42
C LEU A 187 -6.82 11.12 4.86
N ALA A 188 -6.40 10.14 4.05
CA ALA A 188 -7.31 9.11 3.53
C ALA A 188 -7.98 8.33 4.67
N ALA A 189 -7.20 7.84 5.64
CA ALA A 189 -7.72 7.17 6.82
C ALA A 189 -8.69 8.08 7.60
N THR A 190 -8.31 9.34 7.83
CA THR A 190 -9.17 10.30 8.55
C THR A 190 -10.50 10.54 7.81
N PHE A 191 -10.49 10.64 6.48
CA PHE A 191 -11.73 10.81 5.71
C PHE A 191 -12.61 9.57 5.72
N TRP A 192 -12.05 8.36 5.62
CA TRP A 192 -12.83 7.13 5.77
C TRP A 192 -13.54 7.11 7.12
N LEU A 193 -12.79 7.36 8.20
CA LEU A 193 -13.30 7.36 9.57
C LEU A 193 -14.29 8.49 9.86
N ALA A 194 -14.08 9.67 9.26
CA ALA A 194 -15.03 10.76 9.35
C ALA A 194 -16.37 10.40 8.71
N LYS A 195 -16.34 9.70 7.57
CA LYS A 195 -17.57 9.30 6.90
C LYS A 195 -18.31 8.20 7.64
N THR A 196 -17.62 7.32 8.37
CA THR A 196 -18.26 6.35 9.27
C THR A 196 -18.79 6.98 10.57
N GLY A 197 -18.57 8.29 10.78
CA GLY A 197 -18.95 8.99 12.02
C GLY A 197 -18.03 8.70 13.21
N ASN A 198 -16.99 7.87 13.05
CA ASN A 198 -16.08 7.49 14.13
C ASN A 198 -14.74 8.24 14.00
N LEU A 199 -14.77 9.53 14.36
CA LEU A 199 -13.60 10.39 14.24
C LEU A 199 -12.45 9.94 15.14
N PRO A 200 -11.19 10.03 14.66
CA PRO A 200 -10.04 9.66 15.49
C PRO A 200 -9.89 10.60 16.69
N VAL A 201 -9.63 10.02 17.85
CA VAL A 201 -9.41 10.78 19.10
C VAL A 201 -8.02 11.45 19.13
N LYS A 202 -7.07 10.88 18.38
CA LYS A 202 -5.68 11.37 18.31
C LYS A 202 -5.09 11.03 16.94
N TRP A 203 -4.26 11.93 16.42
CA TRP A 203 -3.49 11.70 15.19
C TRP A 203 -2.03 12.06 15.41
N PHE A 204 -1.17 11.05 15.31
CA PHE A 204 0.28 11.17 15.29
C PHE A 204 0.80 11.09 13.84
N SER A 205 1.83 11.87 13.52
CA SER A 205 2.57 11.80 12.26
C SER A 205 4.00 11.37 12.52
N PRO A 206 4.47 10.26 11.91
CA PRO A 206 5.83 9.79 12.10
C PRO A 206 6.90 10.60 11.37
N VAL A 207 6.49 11.42 10.41
CA VAL A 207 7.42 12.23 9.62
C VAL A 207 7.35 13.69 10.05
N GLU A 208 8.51 14.27 10.33
CA GLU A 208 8.58 15.66 10.73
C GLU A 208 8.35 16.55 9.52
N SER A 209 7.40 17.47 9.66
CA SER A 209 7.02 18.40 8.60
C SER A 209 8.17 19.33 8.12
N LYS A 210 9.25 19.46 8.90
CA LYS A 210 10.46 20.25 8.56
C LYS A 210 11.47 19.48 7.70
N THR A 211 11.54 18.16 7.83
CA THR A 211 12.60 17.32 7.23
C THR A 211 12.38 17.04 5.75
N ILE A 212 11.12 17.06 5.28
CA ILE A 212 10.79 16.74 3.88
C ILE A 212 10.97 17.94 2.92
N LYS A 213 11.22 19.17 3.41
CA LYS A 213 11.06 20.43 2.63
C LYS A 213 9.90 20.38 1.61
N PRO A 214 8.68 19.90 1.97
CA PRO A 214 7.57 19.97 1.02
C PRO A 214 7.31 21.45 0.75
N ALA A 215 6.93 21.80 -0.48
CA ALA A 215 6.46 23.15 -0.78
C ALA A 215 5.44 23.57 0.30
N LEU A 216 5.62 24.77 0.89
CA LEU A 216 4.82 25.30 2.01
C LEU A 216 3.30 25.07 1.82
N ALA A 217 2.84 25.15 0.57
CA ALA A 217 1.48 24.85 0.13
C ALA A 217 0.94 23.46 0.57
N LYS A 218 1.73 22.38 0.50
CA LYS A 218 1.26 21.03 0.86
C LYS A 218 1.09 20.85 2.37
N ARG A 219 1.93 21.51 3.18
CA ARG A 219 1.80 21.54 4.65
C ARG A 219 0.56 22.34 5.05
N LEU A 220 0.37 23.51 4.43
CA LEU A 220 -0.81 24.34 4.63
C LEU A 220 -2.10 23.61 4.23
N ALA A 221 -2.09 22.78 3.18
CA ALA A 221 -3.26 22.01 2.76
C ALA A 221 -3.74 20.99 3.82
N THR A 222 -2.83 20.33 4.56
CA THR A 222 -3.23 19.43 5.67
C THR A 222 -3.89 20.22 6.80
N TYR A 223 -3.26 21.32 7.23
CA TYR A 223 -3.84 22.16 8.28
C TYR A 223 -5.16 22.81 7.86
N TYR A 224 -5.24 23.30 6.62
CA TYR A 224 -6.48 23.81 6.02
C TYR A 224 -7.59 22.77 6.11
N THR A 225 -7.31 21.53 5.71
CA THR A 225 -8.28 20.43 5.78
C THR A 225 -8.74 20.17 7.21
N VAL A 226 -7.81 20.14 8.19
CA VAL A 226 -8.15 19.95 9.60
C VAL A 226 -9.05 21.08 10.12
N TYR A 227 -8.69 22.34 9.87
CA TYR A 227 -9.48 23.49 10.36
C TYR A 227 -10.82 23.62 9.64
N ALA A 228 -10.87 23.39 8.33
CA ALA A 228 -12.10 23.39 7.55
C ALA A 228 -13.04 22.27 8.03
N SER A 229 -12.51 21.06 8.28
CA SER A 229 -13.31 19.95 8.81
C SER A 229 -13.94 20.30 10.16
N ARG A 230 -13.19 20.93 11.06
CA ARG A 230 -13.70 21.41 12.36
C ARG A 230 -14.81 22.44 12.21
N LEU A 231 -14.64 23.39 11.28
CA LEU A 231 -15.66 24.38 10.98
C LEU A 231 -16.96 23.74 10.46
N PHE A 232 -16.85 22.61 9.76
CA PHE A 232 -17.99 21.86 9.23
C PHE A 232 -18.49 20.74 10.16
N GLY A 233 -18.15 20.79 11.46
CA GLY A 233 -18.71 19.90 12.48
C GLY A 233 -17.94 18.59 12.70
N ALA A 234 -16.85 18.34 11.95
CA ALA A 234 -16.00 17.18 12.16
C ALA A 234 -14.73 17.57 12.94
N ALA A 235 -14.65 17.17 14.21
CA ALA A 235 -13.56 17.52 15.12
C ALA A 235 -12.24 16.80 14.82
N PHE A 236 -11.67 16.99 13.62
CA PHE A 236 -10.42 16.34 13.21
C PHE A 236 -9.30 16.69 14.21
N PRO A 237 -8.59 15.68 14.77
CA PRO A 237 -7.45 15.94 15.63
C PRO A 237 -6.34 16.61 14.82
N LYS A 238 -5.62 17.53 15.46
CA LYS A 238 -4.44 18.14 14.84
C LYS A 238 -3.32 17.08 14.86
N PRO A 239 -2.62 16.86 13.72
CA PRO A 239 -1.51 15.91 13.70
C PRO A 239 -0.38 16.39 14.62
N GLU A 240 0.04 15.51 15.53
CA GLU A 240 1.19 15.70 16.43
C GLU A 240 2.38 14.90 15.91
N TYR A 241 3.56 15.50 15.86
CA TYR A 241 4.76 14.78 15.43
C TYR A 241 5.23 13.82 16.52
N VAL A 242 5.30 12.54 16.19
CA VAL A 242 5.86 11.48 17.05
C VAL A 242 6.68 10.59 16.15
N SER A 243 8.01 10.68 16.26
CA SER A 243 8.94 9.89 15.47
C SER A 243 8.87 8.40 15.82
N PHE A 244 9.43 7.53 14.99
CA PHE A 244 9.42 6.08 15.25
C PHE A 244 10.15 5.68 16.53
N GLU A 245 11.17 6.44 16.94
CA GLU A 245 11.87 6.26 18.21
C GLU A 245 10.99 6.56 19.42
N GLN A 246 9.94 7.37 19.22
CA GLN A 246 9.00 7.75 20.24
C GLN A 246 7.73 6.90 20.21
N ALA A 247 7.81 5.67 19.69
CA ALA A 247 6.70 4.71 19.68
C ALA A 247 6.08 4.52 21.08
N TYR A 248 6.89 4.64 22.14
CA TYR A 248 6.43 4.60 23.52
C TYR A 248 5.35 5.65 23.85
N LYS A 249 5.34 6.83 23.19
CA LYS A 249 4.30 7.85 23.37
C LYS A 249 2.96 7.40 22.80
N VAL A 250 2.99 6.64 21.70
CA VAL A 250 1.79 6.05 21.10
C VAL A 250 1.27 4.93 22.00
N ALA A 251 2.16 4.10 22.54
CA ALA A 251 1.82 3.06 23.52
C ALA A 251 1.20 3.65 24.80
N ASP A 252 1.77 4.73 25.35
CA ASP A 252 1.20 5.44 26.50
C ASP A 252 -0.19 6.00 26.18
N CYS A 253 -0.35 6.59 24.99
CA CYS A 253 -1.65 7.10 24.54
C CYS A 253 -2.70 5.99 24.41
N LEU A 254 -2.31 4.80 23.93
CA LEU A 254 -3.20 3.63 23.89
C LEU A 254 -3.62 3.24 25.31
N ALA A 255 -2.66 3.09 26.23
CA ALA A 255 -2.95 2.74 27.61
C ALA A 255 -3.91 3.73 28.29
N GLU A 256 -3.75 5.04 28.06
CA GLU A 256 -4.68 6.06 28.58
C GLU A 256 -6.09 5.95 27.99
N VAL A 257 -6.22 5.57 26.71
CA VAL A 257 -7.53 5.34 26.09
C VAL A 257 -8.17 4.06 26.64
N LEU A 258 -7.40 3.00 26.85
CA LEU A 258 -7.86 1.72 27.38
C LEU A 258 -8.42 1.83 28.81
N LYS A 259 -7.92 2.76 29.63
CA LYS A 259 -8.49 3.04 30.97
C LYS A 259 -9.99 3.40 30.95
N LYS A 260 -10.53 3.79 29.79
CA LYS A 260 -11.97 4.08 29.61
C LYS A 260 -12.83 2.83 29.36
N GLY A 261 -12.22 1.65 29.20
CA GLY A 261 -12.90 0.35 29.11
C GLY A 261 -13.60 0.03 27.77
N GLN A 262 -13.30 0.77 26.69
CA GLN A 262 -13.97 0.63 25.38
C GLN A 262 -13.12 -0.10 24.32
N GLY A 263 -11.93 -0.57 24.70
CA GLY A 263 -10.88 -0.98 23.75
C GLY A 263 -10.37 0.19 22.89
N CYS A 264 -9.47 -0.10 21.94
CA CYS A 264 -8.94 0.92 21.04
C CYS A 264 -8.50 0.34 19.69
N VAL A 265 -8.60 1.14 18.65
CA VAL A 265 -8.05 0.83 17.32
C VAL A 265 -6.86 1.75 17.03
N LEU A 266 -5.72 1.19 16.63
CA LEU A 266 -4.61 1.97 16.09
C LEU A 266 -4.47 1.74 14.58
N TRP A 267 -4.68 2.78 13.77
CA TRP A 267 -4.42 2.73 12.34
C TRP A 267 -2.98 3.19 12.03
N THR A 268 -2.12 2.29 11.56
CA THR A 268 -0.68 2.58 11.32
C THR A 268 -0.02 1.66 10.28
N PHE A 269 1.28 1.78 10.03
CA PHE A 269 2.03 0.82 9.18
C PHE A 269 2.40 -0.45 9.96
N ALA A 270 2.62 -1.57 9.27
CA ALA A 270 2.92 -2.85 9.91
C ALA A 270 4.15 -2.79 10.83
N ASN A 271 5.27 -2.22 10.37
CA ASN A 271 6.46 -2.04 11.22
C ASN A 271 6.24 -1.01 12.35
N SER A 272 5.37 -0.02 12.16
CA SER A 272 5.02 0.92 13.23
C SER A 272 4.24 0.23 14.34
N ALA A 273 3.31 -0.67 14.00
CA ALA A 273 2.61 -1.50 14.97
C ALA A 273 3.56 -2.39 15.77
N VAL A 274 4.57 -2.99 15.12
CA VAL A 274 5.65 -3.73 15.81
C VAL A 274 6.38 -2.84 16.81
N ARG A 275 6.81 -1.63 16.41
CA ARG A 275 7.50 -0.69 17.31
C ARG A 275 6.67 -0.28 18.52
N VAL A 276 5.36 -0.05 18.33
CA VAL A 276 4.43 0.19 19.45
C VAL A 276 4.36 -1.03 20.36
N SER A 277 4.28 -2.22 19.77
CA SER A 277 4.18 -3.48 20.51
C SER A 277 5.42 -3.74 21.35
N GLN A 278 6.62 -3.53 20.80
CA GLN A 278 7.88 -3.60 21.55
C GLN A 278 7.91 -2.61 22.72
N ALA A 279 7.58 -1.34 22.46
CA ALA A 279 7.56 -0.33 23.51
C ALA A 279 6.52 -0.63 24.62
N ALA A 280 5.42 -1.29 24.26
CA ALA A 280 4.42 -1.76 25.22
C ALA A 280 4.94 -2.94 26.06
N LEU A 281 5.64 -3.92 25.45
CA LEU A 281 6.27 -5.03 26.18
C LEU A 281 7.31 -4.53 27.19
N GLU A 282 8.19 -3.61 26.77
CA GLU A 282 9.20 -3.01 27.65
C GLU A 282 8.58 -2.32 28.87
N LYS A 283 7.43 -1.67 28.67
CA LYS A 283 6.66 -1.00 29.72
C LYS A 283 5.66 -1.90 30.45
N LYS A 284 5.56 -3.18 30.06
CA LYS A 284 4.58 -4.14 30.60
C LYS A 284 3.13 -3.64 30.49
N LEU A 285 2.80 -3.00 29.38
CA LEU A 285 1.44 -2.56 29.07
C LEU A 285 0.64 -3.73 28.46
N ASP A 286 -0.61 -3.89 28.91
CA ASP A 286 -1.55 -4.84 28.34
C ASP A 286 -2.29 -4.21 27.16
N LEU A 287 -2.16 -4.81 25.96
CA LEU A 287 -2.82 -4.34 24.74
C LEU A 287 -3.91 -5.32 24.26
N SER A 288 -4.44 -6.20 25.12
CA SER A 288 -5.42 -7.23 24.74
C SER A 288 -6.69 -6.68 24.08
N ASP A 289 -7.13 -5.48 24.44
CA ASP A 289 -8.30 -4.81 23.83
C ASP A 289 -7.93 -3.84 22.68
N VAL A 290 -6.70 -3.94 22.17
CA VAL A 290 -6.21 -3.16 21.02
C VAL A 290 -6.28 -3.97 19.74
N THR A 291 -6.79 -3.35 18.68
CA THR A 291 -6.68 -3.87 17.31
C THR A 291 -5.88 -2.90 16.44
N PHE A 292 -4.79 -3.37 15.87
CA PHE A 292 -4.00 -2.63 14.89
C PHE A 292 -4.60 -2.81 13.49
N ILE A 293 -4.99 -1.71 12.85
CA ILE A 293 -5.28 -1.70 11.42
C ILE A 293 -3.99 -1.33 10.71
N VAL A 294 -3.38 -2.30 10.01
CA VAL A 294 -2.06 -2.15 9.41
C VAL A 294 -2.14 -2.18 7.90
N GLY A 295 -1.38 -1.31 7.23
CA GLY A 295 -1.27 -1.31 5.79
C GLY A 295 0.05 -0.75 5.30
N GLY A 296 0.18 -0.59 3.99
CA GLY A 296 1.35 0.03 3.35
C GLY A 296 2.63 -0.82 3.32
N GLU A 297 2.70 -1.86 4.13
CA GLU A 297 3.75 -2.88 4.25
C GLU A 297 3.10 -4.25 4.47
N PRO A 298 3.72 -5.36 4.04
CA PRO A 298 3.19 -6.70 4.32
C PRO A 298 3.10 -6.99 5.83
N LEU A 299 1.96 -7.50 6.28
CA LEU A 299 1.78 -8.07 7.62
C LEU A 299 2.23 -9.54 7.59
N THR A 300 3.51 -9.76 7.83
CA THR A 300 4.12 -11.09 7.81
C THR A 300 3.82 -11.85 9.09
N ALA A 301 4.01 -13.17 9.07
CA ALA A 301 3.78 -14.02 10.24
C ALA A 301 4.64 -13.59 11.45
N ALA A 302 5.88 -13.15 11.19
CA ALA A 302 6.79 -12.59 12.19
C ALA A 302 6.18 -11.36 12.90
N LYS A 303 5.77 -10.35 12.11
CA LYS A 303 5.16 -9.11 12.62
C LYS A 303 3.86 -9.38 13.35
N ALA A 304 3.02 -10.26 12.81
CA ALA A 304 1.76 -10.65 13.45
C ALA A 304 2.00 -11.33 14.81
N LYS A 305 3.03 -12.19 14.91
CA LYS A 305 3.43 -12.82 16.17
C LYS A 305 3.97 -11.81 17.17
N GLU A 306 4.79 -10.86 16.75
CA GLU A 306 5.32 -9.77 17.60
C GLU A 306 4.19 -8.90 18.16
N ILE A 307 3.19 -8.55 17.34
CA ILE A 307 2.01 -7.81 17.78
C ILE A 307 1.20 -8.64 18.77
N LYS A 308 0.90 -9.90 18.43
CA LYS A 308 0.10 -10.82 19.27
C LYS A 308 0.74 -11.11 20.62
N ALA A 309 2.06 -11.01 20.75
CA ALA A 309 2.77 -11.17 22.02
C ALA A 309 2.37 -10.12 23.08
N THR A 310 1.76 -8.99 22.68
CA THR A 310 1.21 -7.97 23.58
C THR A 310 -0.25 -8.20 23.98
N GLY A 311 -0.89 -9.25 23.44
CA GLY A 311 -2.33 -9.48 23.52
C GLY A 311 -3.13 -8.84 22.38
N ALA A 312 -2.55 -7.89 21.64
CA ALA A 312 -3.26 -7.16 20.59
C ALA A 312 -3.55 -8.01 19.34
N ASN A 313 -4.59 -7.61 18.60
CA ASN A 313 -4.93 -8.17 17.28
C ASN A 313 -4.41 -7.26 16.15
N ALA A 314 -4.24 -7.82 14.95
CA ALA A 314 -3.85 -7.08 13.76
C ALA A 314 -4.74 -7.44 12.57
N VAL A 315 -5.21 -6.43 11.84
CA VAL A 315 -6.01 -6.57 10.62
C VAL A 315 -5.27 -5.88 9.48
N SER A 316 -4.97 -6.64 8.43
CA SER A 316 -4.32 -6.12 7.22
C SER A 316 -5.28 -5.28 6.39
N VAL A 317 -4.78 -4.21 5.77
CA VAL A 317 -5.48 -3.42 4.76
C VAL A 317 -4.58 -3.30 3.55
N TYR A 318 -5.01 -3.86 2.43
CA TYR A 318 -4.26 -3.80 1.19
C TYR A 318 -4.70 -2.59 0.37
N VAL A 319 -3.77 -1.65 0.17
CA VAL A 319 -3.99 -0.42 -0.58
C VAL A 319 -2.79 -0.17 -1.48
N VAL A 320 -3.04 -0.05 -2.78
CA VAL A 320 -2.07 0.48 -3.75
C VAL A 320 -2.56 1.87 -4.13
N VAL A 321 -1.69 2.87 -4.15
CA VAL A 321 -2.12 4.27 -4.28
C VAL A 321 -2.87 4.46 -5.60
N GLU A 322 -2.28 3.99 -6.71
CA GLU A 322 -2.76 3.99 -8.10
C GLU A 322 -4.13 3.34 -8.29
N VAL A 323 -4.36 2.25 -7.57
CA VAL A 323 -5.55 1.39 -7.69
C VAL A 323 -6.60 1.91 -6.71
N GLY A 324 -6.23 1.87 -5.43
CA GLY A 324 -6.99 2.32 -4.30
C GLY A 324 -7.06 1.25 -3.22
N LEU A 325 -8.18 1.21 -2.52
CA LEU A 325 -8.46 0.14 -1.57
C LEU A 325 -8.66 -1.15 -2.37
N ILE A 326 -7.90 -2.18 -2.04
CA ILE A 326 -7.99 -3.50 -2.66
C ILE A 326 -8.69 -4.48 -1.73
N GLY A 327 -8.44 -4.41 -0.43
CA GLY A 327 -9.07 -5.34 0.51
C GLY A 327 -8.80 -5.05 1.98
N PHE A 328 -9.62 -5.66 2.83
CA PHE A 328 -9.49 -5.69 4.29
C PHE A 328 -9.28 -7.13 4.78
N GLY A 329 -8.57 -7.27 5.89
CA GLY A 329 -8.24 -8.55 6.50
C GLY A 329 -9.50 -9.38 6.80
N CYS A 330 -9.42 -10.69 6.58
CA CYS A 330 -10.49 -11.62 6.93
C CYS A 330 -10.76 -11.64 8.44
N ALA A 331 -12.03 -11.56 8.82
CA ALA A 331 -12.48 -11.69 10.21
C ALA A 331 -12.76 -13.15 10.62
N GLY A 332 -12.76 -14.07 9.65
CA GLY A 332 -12.91 -15.50 9.89
C GLY A 332 -11.60 -16.17 10.32
N GLN A 333 -11.59 -17.50 10.35
CA GLN A 333 -10.35 -18.25 10.60
C GLN A 333 -9.40 -18.10 9.41
N THR A 334 -8.20 -17.58 9.66
CA THR A 334 -7.15 -17.42 8.64
C THR A 334 -5.95 -18.32 8.93
N VAL A 335 -5.32 -18.80 7.84
CA VAL A 335 -4.05 -19.54 7.92
C VAL A 335 -2.85 -18.59 7.83
N VAL A 336 -3.03 -17.43 7.19
CA VAL A 336 -1.97 -16.44 6.92
C VAL A 336 -2.38 -15.07 7.46
N SER A 337 -1.41 -14.32 7.98
CA SER A 337 -1.64 -13.03 8.66
C SER A 337 -2.06 -11.88 7.74
N ASP A 338 -1.73 -11.93 6.45
CA ASP A 338 -2.06 -10.89 5.46
C ASP A 338 -3.22 -11.27 4.53
N ASP A 339 -4.05 -12.22 4.96
CA ASP A 339 -5.22 -12.67 4.23
C ASP A 339 -6.32 -11.61 4.21
N VAL A 340 -6.62 -11.07 3.03
CA VAL A 340 -7.62 -10.01 2.83
C VAL A 340 -8.74 -10.46 1.89
N HIS A 341 -9.97 -10.04 2.19
CA HIS A 341 -11.08 -10.08 1.24
C HIS A 341 -10.88 -9.01 0.18
N HIS A 342 -10.87 -9.41 -1.09
CA HIS A 342 -10.81 -8.51 -2.23
C HIS A 342 -12.14 -7.74 -2.36
N CYS A 343 -12.05 -6.41 -2.37
CA CYS A 343 -13.13 -5.49 -2.70
C CYS A 343 -13.46 -5.56 -4.21
N LYS A 344 -13.99 -6.70 -4.65
CA LYS A 344 -14.20 -7.03 -6.08
C LYS A 344 -15.22 -6.15 -6.78
N ASP A 345 -16.02 -5.38 -6.03
CA ASP A 345 -16.89 -4.33 -6.54
C ASP A 345 -16.13 -3.07 -7.01
N ILE A 346 -14.91 -2.85 -6.52
CA ILE A 346 -14.08 -1.67 -6.86
C ILE A 346 -13.16 -1.96 -8.05
N HIS A 347 -12.53 -3.14 -8.04
CA HIS A 347 -11.53 -3.55 -9.03
C HIS A 347 -11.77 -4.99 -9.46
N ALA A 348 -11.41 -5.30 -10.71
CA ALA A 348 -11.11 -6.67 -11.11
C ALA A 348 -9.60 -6.89 -11.00
N VAL A 349 -9.21 -8.13 -10.68
CA VAL A 349 -7.80 -8.52 -10.57
C VAL A 349 -7.59 -9.86 -11.26
N ILE A 350 -6.52 -9.95 -12.03
CA ILE A 350 -6.03 -11.19 -12.63
C ILE A 350 -4.53 -11.31 -12.37
N GLN A 351 -3.96 -12.49 -12.63
CA GLN A 351 -2.53 -12.73 -12.49
C GLN A 351 -1.87 -12.96 -13.84
N ARG A 352 -0.65 -12.44 -14.01
CA ARG A 352 0.21 -12.74 -15.14
C ARG A 352 1.54 -13.27 -14.63
N ARG A 353 1.95 -14.44 -15.15
CA ARG A 353 3.30 -14.96 -14.93
C ARG A 353 4.31 -13.94 -15.46
N ARG A 354 5.19 -13.47 -14.58
CA ARG A 354 6.25 -12.52 -14.87
C ARG A 354 7.59 -13.14 -14.51
N GLU A 355 8.43 -13.33 -15.53
CA GLU A 355 9.82 -13.70 -15.34
C GLU A 355 10.58 -12.52 -14.72
N ILE A 356 11.40 -12.80 -13.71
CA ILE A 356 12.25 -11.80 -13.08
C ILE A 356 13.53 -11.68 -13.92
N PRO A 357 13.91 -10.49 -14.44
CA PRO A 357 14.99 -10.33 -15.43
C PRO A 357 16.38 -10.90 -15.05
N SER A 358 16.61 -11.23 -13.79
CA SER A 358 17.89 -11.59 -13.19
C SER A 358 17.84 -12.90 -12.40
N GLY A 359 16.80 -13.74 -12.58
CA GLY A 359 16.67 -15.01 -11.88
C GLY A 359 15.94 -16.09 -12.70
N THR A 360 16.06 -17.36 -12.27
CA THR A 360 15.33 -18.51 -12.83
C THR A 360 13.89 -18.62 -12.31
N ALA A 361 13.38 -17.57 -11.68
CA ALA A 361 12.10 -17.57 -10.98
C ALA A 361 11.09 -16.64 -11.62
N SER A 362 9.84 -17.11 -11.66
CA SER A 362 8.68 -16.36 -12.11
C SER A 362 7.73 -16.10 -10.94
N VAL A 363 7.07 -14.96 -10.95
CA VAL A 363 5.98 -14.62 -10.01
C VAL A 363 4.68 -14.39 -10.74
N ASP A 364 3.56 -14.67 -10.08
CA ASP A 364 2.23 -14.40 -10.60
C ASP A 364 1.78 -12.99 -10.19
N ALA A 365 2.24 -12.00 -10.95
CA ALA A 365 2.04 -10.58 -10.68
C ALA A 365 0.57 -10.18 -10.84
N PHE A 366 0.07 -9.34 -9.93
CA PHE A 366 -1.29 -8.83 -9.97
C PHE A 366 -1.45 -7.74 -11.03
N LEU A 367 -2.49 -7.87 -11.84
CA LEU A 367 -2.95 -6.87 -12.79
C LEU A 367 -4.35 -6.41 -12.40
N PHE A 368 -4.51 -5.09 -12.23
CA PHE A 368 -5.77 -4.47 -11.79
C PHE A 368 -6.49 -3.77 -12.94
N THR A 369 -7.82 -3.84 -12.88
CA THR A 369 -8.75 -3.13 -13.77
C THR A 369 -9.77 -2.36 -12.94
N SER A 370 -9.93 -1.07 -13.21
CA SER A 370 -10.88 -0.20 -12.51
C SER A 370 -12.32 -0.49 -12.95
N LEU A 371 -13.25 -0.61 -11.99
CA LEU A 371 -14.67 -0.87 -12.30
C LEU A 371 -15.58 0.34 -12.09
N LEU A 372 -15.11 1.34 -11.33
CA LEU A 372 -15.94 2.44 -10.87
C LEU A 372 -15.47 3.78 -11.44
N SER A 373 -16.43 4.64 -11.79
CA SER A 373 -16.17 6.01 -12.27
C SER A 373 -15.46 6.92 -11.26
N LYS A 374 -15.40 6.51 -9.99
CA LYS A 374 -14.69 7.19 -8.89
C LYS A 374 -13.27 6.68 -8.65
N SER A 375 -12.78 5.72 -9.44
CA SER A 375 -11.39 5.25 -9.37
C SER A 375 -10.43 6.40 -9.74
N PRO A 376 -9.29 6.57 -9.04
CA PRO A 376 -8.37 7.69 -9.27
C PRO A 376 -7.77 7.69 -10.67
N LYS A 377 -7.54 6.50 -11.21
CA LYS A 377 -6.99 6.27 -12.53
C LYS A 377 -7.85 5.25 -13.27
N ILE A 378 -7.89 5.38 -14.59
CA ILE A 378 -8.45 4.36 -15.46
C ILE A 378 -7.37 3.28 -15.60
N LEU A 379 -7.67 2.09 -15.11
CA LEU A 379 -6.79 0.93 -15.17
C LEU A 379 -7.48 -0.17 -16.00
N LEU A 380 -6.74 -0.75 -16.94
CA LEU A 380 -7.13 -1.95 -17.68
C LEU A 380 -5.91 -2.86 -17.76
N ASN A 381 -5.92 -3.97 -17.01
CA ASN A 381 -4.80 -4.91 -16.92
C ASN A 381 -3.47 -4.24 -16.55
N VAL A 382 -3.45 -3.41 -15.50
CA VAL A 382 -2.25 -2.69 -15.06
C VAL A 382 -1.57 -3.41 -13.91
N GLU A 383 -0.30 -3.75 -14.08
CA GLU A 383 0.50 -4.41 -13.06
C GLU A 383 0.82 -3.48 -11.88
N SER A 384 0.59 -3.94 -10.64
CA SER A 384 0.88 -3.14 -9.43
C SER A 384 2.34 -3.16 -8.99
N GLY A 385 3.09 -4.20 -9.38
CA GLY A 385 4.40 -4.53 -8.81
C GLY A 385 4.34 -5.51 -7.63
N ASP A 386 3.13 -5.98 -7.29
CA ASP A 386 2.88 -6.98 -6.26
C ASP A 386 2.46 -8.32 -6.85
N TYR A 387 2.61 -9.37 -6.07
CA TYR A 387 2.18 -10.75 -6.34
C TYR A 387 1.70 -11.41 -5.04
N GLY A 388 1.05 -12.56 -5.16
CA GLY A 388 0.56 -13.34 -4.04
C GLY A 388 -0.33 -14.47 -4.54
N VAL A 389 -1.12 -15.05 -3.64
CA VAL A 389 -2.07 -16.10 -3.99
C VAL A 389 -3.48 -15.51 -4.02
N MET A 390 -4.27 -15.96 -4.99
CA MET A 390 -5.68 -15.66 -5.10
C MET A 390 -6.50 -16.94 -5.06
N GLU A 391 -7.53 -16.96 -4.24
CA GLU A 391 -8.48 -18.06 -4.19
C GLU A 391 -9.87 -17.57 -3.82
N THR A 392 -10.90 -18.26 -4.28
CA THR A 392 -12.25 -18.08 -3.75
C THR A 392 -12.43 -19.05 -2.60
N ARG A 393 -12.84 -18.56 -1.42
CA ARG A 393 -12.96 -19.36 -0.21
C ARG A 393 -14.18 -18.96 0.61
N HIS A 394 -14.76 -19.96 1.28
CA HIS A 394 -15.81 -19.79 2.28
C HIS A 394 -15.19 -19.85 3.69
N CYS A 395 -14.95 -18.69 4.29
CA CYS A 395 -14.31 -18.51 5.59
C CYS A 395 -15.29 -18.31 6.77
N GLY A 396 -16.59 -18.15 6.47
CA GLY A 396 -17.69 -18.01 7.42
C GLY A 396 -17.79 -16.65 8.11
N CYS A 397 -17.12 -15.60 7.62
CA CYS A 397 -17.20 -14.26 8.21
C CYS A 397 -18.20 -13.35 7.48
N GLU A 398 -18.57 -12.26 8.12
CA GLU A 398 -19.58 -11.32 7.63
C GLU A 398 -19.18 -10.68 6.29
N LEU A 399 -17.89 -10.54 6.00
CA LEU A 399 -17.41 -10.07 4.69
C LEU A 399 -17.70 -11.08 3.57
N GLU A 400 -17.65 -12.37 3.86
CA GLU A 400 -18.06 -13.40 2.91
C GLU A 400 -19.58 -13.37 2.69
N GLU A 401 -20.37 -13.21 3.77
CA GLU A 401 -21.84 -13.12 3.67
C GLU A 401 -22.28 -11.95 2.78
N LEU A 402 -21.50 -10.86 2.78
CA LEU A 402 -21.64 -9.72 1.87
C LEU A 402 -21.31 -10.03 0.40
N GLY A 403 -20.76 -11.21 0.12
CA GLY A 403 -20.37 -11.67 -1.21
C GLY A 403 -18.91 -11.40 -1.57
N LEU A 404 -18.07 -10.92 -0.65
CA LEU A 404 -16.63 -10.69 -0.88
C LEU A 404 -15.81 -11.99 -0.74
N THR A 405 -16.18 -13.03 -1.49
CA THR A 405 -15.64 -14.40 -1.37
C THR A 405 -14.19 -14.60 -1.81
N ASP A 406 -13.58 -13.59 -2.44
CA ASP A 406 -12.26 -13.74 -3.06
C ASP A 406 -11.18 -13.26 -2.09
N HIS A 407 -10.24 -14.14 -1.80
CA HIS A 407 -9.14 -13.91 -0.87
C HIS A 407 -7.85 -13.62 -1.63
N ILE A 408 -7.07 -12.67 -1.12
CA ILE A 408 -5.71 -12.39 -1.54
C ILE A 408 -4.80 -12.50 -0.32
N TYR A 409 -3.77 -13.33 -0.39
CA TYR A 409 -2.85 -13.56 0.73
C TYR A 409 -1.42 -13.82 0.26
N ASN A 410 -0.47 -13.84 1.20
CA ASN A 410 0.96 -13.86 0.90
C ASN A 410 1.37 -12.72 -0.04
N ILE A 411 0.85 -11.52 0.23
CA ILE A 411 1.01 -10.35 -0.63
C ILE A 411 2.43 -9.81 -0.49
N ARG A 412 3.20 -9.84 -1.59
CA ARG A 412 4.58 -9.39 -1.62
C ARG A 412 4.81 -8.48 -2.81
N SER A 413 5.66 -7.48 -2.63
CA SER A 413 6.26 -6.75 -3.73
C SER A 413 7.44 -7.58 -4.24
N PHE A 414 7.56 -7.79 -5.56
CA PHE A 414 8.78 -8.41 -6.12
C PHE A 414 9.89 -7.36 -6.27
N ASP A 415 10.17 -6.63 -5.18
CA ASP A 415 11.29 -5.68 -5.13
C ASP A 415 12.57 -6.39 -5.57
N LYS A 416 13.19 -5.82 -6.61
CA LYS A 416 14.46 -6.31 -7.13
C LYS A 416 15.53 -5.80 -6.19
N LEU A 417 16.18 -6.70 -5.45
CA LEU A 417 17.55 -6.46 -5.04
C LEU A 417 18.44 -7.22 -6.02
N THR A 418 19.35 -6.52 -6.68
CA THR A 418 20.27 -7.07 -7.68
C THR A 418 21.69 -6.81 -7.20
N GLY A 419 22.49 -7.85 -7.02
CA GLY A 419 23.92 -7.74 -6.74
C GLY A 419 24.70 -8.63 -7.69
N GLU A 420 25.71 -8.08 -8.40
CA GLU A 420 26.56 -8.81 -9.36
C GLU A 420 25.76 -9.63 -10.41
N GLY A 421 24.67 -9.06 -10.93
CA GLY A 421 23.83 -9.70 -11.96
C GLY A 421 22.86 -10.77 -11.43
N MET A 422 22.77 -10.98 -10.11
CA MET A 422 21.94 -12.00 -9.48
C MET A 422 20.85 -11.39 -8.58
N THR A 423 19.62 -11.92 -8.65
CA THR A 423 18.49 -11.48 -7.82
C THR A 423 17.89 -12.65 -7.04
N PHE A 424 17.88 -12.53 -5.71
CA PHE A 424 17.03 -13.39 -4.87
C PHE A 424 15.61 -12.83 -4.82
N ILE A 425 14.62 -13.72 -4.81
CA ILE A 425 13.23 -13.34 -4.59
C ILE A 425 13.10 -12.79 -3.18
N GLY A 426 12.39 -11.67 -3.04
CA GLY A 426 12.24 -10.98 -1.77
C GLY A 426 11.67 -11.82 -0.62
N THR A 427 11.01 -12.96 -0.87
CA THR A 427 10.47 -13.85 0.18
C THR A 427 11.55 -14.53 1.02
N ASP A 428 12.62 -15.03 0.40
CA ASP A 428 13.71 -15.70 1.13
C ASP A 428 14.49 -14.68 1.98
N LEU A 429 14.79 -13.52 1.39
CA LEU A 429 15.45 -12.43 2.09
C LEU A 429 14.57 -11.87 3.21
N LEU A 430 13.27 -11.70 2.97
CA LEU A 430 12.35 -11.19 3.98
C LEU A 430 12.23 -12.14 5.19
N ARG A 431 12.16 -13.47 4.98
CA ARG A 431 12.24 -14.45 6.07
C ARG A 431 13.54 -14.31 6.85
N ILE A 432 14.67 -14.15 6.17
CA ILE A 432 15.97 -14.01 6.84
C ILE A 432 15.99 -12.74 7.69
N ILE A 433 15.60 -11.60 7.12
CA ILE A 433 15.61 -10.29 7.80
C ILE A 433 14.62 -10.22 8.96
N GLU A 434 13.40 -10.74 8.80
CA GLU A 434 12.33 -10.57 9.79
C GLU A 434 12.22 -11.71 10.81
N GLU A 435 12.76 -12.91 10.51
CA GLU A 435 12.66 -14.06 11.41
C GLU A 435 14.04 -14.56 11.86
N VAL A 436 14.95 -14.83 10.92
CA VAL A 436 16.21 -15.49 11.27
C VAL A 436 17.16 -14.57 12.01
N LEU A 437 17.31 -13.32 11.56
CA LEU A 437 18.20 -12.36 12.20
C LEU A 437 17.71 -12.00 13.62
N PRO A 438 16.44 -11.61 13.85
CA PRO A 438 15.94 -11.38 15.21
C PRO A 438 16.10 -12.58 16.13
N ALA A 439 15.80 -13.79 15.66
CA ALA A 439 15.90 -15.01 16.47
C ALA A 439 17.34 -15.36 16.87
N LYS A 440 18.34 -15.05 16.02
CA LYS A 440 19.75 -15.41 16.28
C LYS A 440 20.56 -14.29 16.93
N PHE A 441 20.23 -13.04 16.65
CA PHE A 441 21.03 -11.88 17.06
C PHE A 441 20.28 -10.91 17.98
N GLY A 442 18.99 -11.14 18.26
CA GLY A 442 18.16 -10.29 19.12
C GLY A 442 17.47 -9.17 18.35
N GLY A 443 16.70 -8.33 19.06
CA GLY A 443 15.86 -7.29 18.45
C GLY A 443 14.56 -7.85 17.85
N ALA A 444 13.87 -7.02 17.08
CA ALA A 444 12.67 -7.40 16.32
C ALA A 444 12.85 -7.24 14.81
N SER A 445 11.84 -7.66 14.07
CA SER A 445 11.76 -7.53 12.62
C SER A 445 12.04 -6.11 12.10
N ALA A 446 11.67 -5.07 12.87
CA ALA A 446 11.85 -3.66 12.53
C ALA A 446 13.27 -3.12 12.77
N ASP A 447 14.18 -3.91 13.34
CA ASP A 447 15.56 -3.53 13.66
C ASP A 447 16.57 -3.91 12.56
N TYR A 448 16.13 -4.69 11.58
CA TYR A 448 16.95 -5.15 10.47
C TYR A 448 16.38 -4.69 9.13
N GLN A 449 17.27 -4.37 8.19
CA GLN A 449 16.89 -4.00 6.82
C GLN A 449 18.01 -4.35 5.85
N MET A 450 17.67 -4.77 4.63
CA MET A 450 18.62 -4.92 3.54
C MET A 450 18.50 -3.75 2.56
N VAL A 451 19.63 -3.12 2.26
CA VAL A 451 19.71 -1.91 1.43
C VAL A 451 20.67 -2.14 0.28
N GLU A 452 20.16 -2.05 -0.94
CA GLU A 452 20.99 -1.92 -2.14
C GLU A 452 21.55 -0.50 -2.25
N ASP A 453 22.86 -0.41 -2.44
CA ASP A 453 23.64 0.83 -2.55
C ASP A 453 24.70 0.63 -3.63
N GLU A 454 25.10 1.68 -4.33
CA GLU A 454 26.24 1.63 -5.26
C GLU A 454 27.48 2.20 -4.56
N ASP A 455 28.60 1.47 -4.61
CA ASP A 455 29.86 1.98 -4.09
C ASP A 455 30.45 3.09 -4.99
N GLU A 456 31.48 3.79 -4.51
CA GLU A 456 32.14 4.90 -5.24
C GLU A 456 32.72 4.48 -6.61
N ARG A 457 32.82 3.17 -6.88
CA ARG A 457 33.29 2.60 -8.14
C ARG A 457 32.13 2.11 -9.03
N GLY A 458 30.89 2.31 -8.60
CA GLY A 458 29.68 1.90 -9.33
C GLY A 458 29.32 0.43 -9.18
N HIS A 459 29.92 -0.32 -8.25
CA HIS A 459 29.50 -1.69 -7.99
C HIS A 459 28.32 -1.73 -7.02
N THR A 460 27.33 -2.57 -7.31
CA THR A 460 26.19 -2.77 -6.42
C THR A 460 26.60 -3.56 -5.18
N ARG A 461 26.34 -3.00 -4.00
CA ARG A 461 26.56 -3.62 -2.69
C ARG A 461 25.24 -3.77 -1.95
N LEU A 462 25.12 -4.82 -1.15
CA LEU A 462 23.95 -5.05 -0.29
C LEU A 462 24.36 -4.84 1.17
N ASN A 463 23.94 -3.73 1.73
CA ASN A 463 24.16 -3.40 3.13
C ASN A 463 23.05 -4.03 3.98
N ILE A 464 23.41 -4.83 4.96
CA ILE A 464 22.52 -5.27 6.02
C ILE A 464 22.62 -4.26 7.15
N LEU A 465 21.59 -3.42 7.27
CA LEU A 465 21.44 -2.53 8.40
C LEU A 465 20.94 -3.34 9.59
N ALA A 466 21.64 -3.22 10.70
CA ALA A 466 21.19 -3.75 11.98
C ALA A 466 21.23 -2.61 13.00
N SER A 467 20.09 -2.37 13.67
CA SER A 467 19.95 -1.28 14.63
C SER A 467 20.99 -1.40 15.75
N PRO A 468 21.67 -0.31 16.14
CA PRO A 468 22.57 -0.29 17.30
C PRO A 468 21.90 -0.78 18.59
N GLU A 469 20.58 -0.60 18.71
CA GLU A 469 19.78 -0.98 19.89
C GLU A 469 19.70 -2.50 20.11
N VAL A 470 20.02 -3.31 19.10
CA VAL A 470 20.11 -4.77 19.22
C VAL A 470 21.25 -5.21 20.16
N GLY A 471 22.26 -4.36 20.39
CA GLY A 471 23.44 -4.68 21.20
C GLY A 471 24.65 -5.10 20.37
N GLU A 472 25.57 -5.87 20.95
CA GLU A 472 26.76 -6.34 20.22
C GLU A 472 26.41 -7.45 19.24
N ILE A 473 26.84 -7.30 17.98
CA ILE A 473 26.64 -8.28 16.92
C ILE A 473 28.00 -8.62 16.30
N ASP A 474 28.30 -9.91 16.18
CA ASP A 474 29.38 -10.39 15.32
C ASP A 474 28.93 -10.27 13.85
N GLU A 475 29.44 -9.23 13.18
CA GLU A 475 29.10 -8.92 11.78
C GLU A 475 29.46 -10.05 10.82
N GLY A 476 30.59 -10.73 11.04
CA GLY A 476 31.02 -11.85 10.22
C GLY A 476 30.09 -13.06 10.39
N LYS A 477 29.65 -13.33 11.62
CA LYS A 477 28.65 -14.38 11.89
C LYS A 477 27.28 -14.04 11.30
N LEU A 478 26.92 -12.76 11.27
CA LEU A 478 25.68 -12.29 10.64
C LEU A 478 25.70 -12.57 9.13
N VAL A 479 26.76 -12.14 8.43
CA VAL A 479 26.91 -12.40 6.98
C VAL A 479 26.90 -13.91 6.69
N LYS A 480 27.67 -14.70 7.44
CA LYS A 480 27.69 -16.16 7.32
C LYS A 480 26.31 -16.79 7.52
N THR A 481 25.52 -16.25 8.46
CA THR A 481 24.16 -16.72 8.71
C THR A 481 23.25 -16.48 7.50
N ILE A 482 23.31 -15.30 6.89
CA ILE A 482 22.50 -14.98 5.70
C ILE A 482 22.87 -15.91 4.55
N LEU A 483 24.16 -16.05 4.23
CA LEU A 483 24.63 -16.93 3.17
C LEU A 483 24.25 -18.41 3.44
N ALA A 484 24.33 -18.85 4.69
CA ALA A 484 23.91 -20.19 5.08
C ALA A 484 22.40 -20.41 4.93
N GLU A 485 21.57 -19.39 5.17
CA GLU A 485 20.12 -19.51 4.95
C GLU A 485 19.76 -19.46 3.46
N LEU A 486 20.43 -18.61 2.67
CA LEU A 486 20.22 -18.51 1.22
C LEU A 486 20.62 -19.81 0.50
N SER A 487 21.64 -20.51 0.99
CA SER A 487 22.11 -21.78 0.43
C SER A 487 21.25 -23.00 0.81
N LYS A 488 20.23 -22.87 1.68
CA LYS A 488 19.32 -23.99 1.99
C LYS A 488 18.38 -24.38 0.84
N GLY A 489 18.35 -23.56 -0.21
CA GLY A 489 17.55 -23.79 -1.40
C GLY A 489 18.07 -24.86 -2.36
N LYS A 490 17.52 -24.84 -3.58
CA LYS A 490 17.94 -25.66 -4.72
C LYS A 490 19.36 -25.29 -5.17
N ASP A 491 19.96 -26.08 -6.06
CA ASP A 491 21.34 -25.89 -6.55
C ASP A 491 21.60 -24.48 -7.07
N THR A 492 20.62 -23.85 -7.72
CA THR A 492 20.71 -22.44 -8.15
C THR A 492 20.85 -21.45 -6.99
N GLN A 493 20.12 -21.66 -5.88
CA GLN A 493 20.21 -20.81 -4.68
C GLN A 493 21.55 -21.01 -3.96
N ARG A 494 22.08 -22.23 -3.93
CA ARG A 494 23.44 -22.53 -3.41
C ARG A 494 24.51 -21.82 -4.23
N MET A 495 24.44 -21.92 -5.56
CA MET A 495 25.36 -21.24 -6.47
C MET A 495 25.29 -19.71 -6.29
N MET A 496 24.09 -19.13 -6.21
CA MET A 496 23.91 -17.69 -5.97
C MET A 496 24.50 -17.25 -4.63
N ALA A 497 24.28 -18.02 -3.55
CA ALA A 497 24.83 -17.72 -2.24
C ALA A 497 26.38 -17.80 -2.25
N GLU A 498 26.95 -18.79 -2.92
CA GLU A 498 28.40 -18.93 -3.08
C GLU A 498 29.00 -17.75 -3.86
N MET A 499 28.35 -17.33 -4.95
CA MET A 499 28.78 -16.15 -5.72
C MET A 499 28.72 -14.86 -4.87
N TRP A 500 27.65 -14.66 -4.10
CA TRP A 500 27.55 -13.52 -3.17
C TRP A 500 28.62 -13.54 -2.08
N SER A 501 29.01 -14.75 -1.62
CA SER A 501 30.11 -14.94 -0.69
C SER A 501 31.45 -14.54 -1.31
N GLN A 502 31.74 -15.02 -2.53
CA GLN A 502 33.00 -14.73 -3.23
C GLN A 502 33.16 -13.26 -3.63
N ALA A 503 32.06 -12.61 -4.01
CA ALA A 503 32.07 -11.20 -4.40
C ALA A 503 31.99 -10.22 -3.19
N GLU A 504 31.89 -10.73 -1.97
CA GLU A 504 31.76 -9.94 -0.73
C GLU A 504 30.67 -8.85 -0.85
N ILE A 505 29.53 -9.22 -1.42
CA ILE A 505 28.44 -8.27 -1.73
C ILE A 505 27.76 -7.79 -0.46
N LEU A 506 27.65 -8.67 0.54
CA LEU A 506 26.99 -8.42 1.81
C LEU A 506 27.92 -7.68 2.78
N ARG A 507 27.47 -6.53 3.28
CA ARG A 507 28.19 -5.75 4.30
C ARG A 507 27.25 -5.42 5.45
N VAL A 508 27.71 -5.56 6.69
CA VAL A 508 26.93 -5.12 7.84
C VAL A 508 27.20 -3.64 8.08
N LYS A 509 26.14 -2.86 8.34
CA LYS A 509 26.25 -1.49 8.84
C LYS A 509 25.45 -1.41 10.14
N ARG A 510 26.12 -1.09 11.24
CA ARG A 510 25.48 -0.81 12.54
C ARG A 510 24.82 0.57 12.51
N GLN A 511 23.68 0.64 11.84
CA GLN A 511 22.91 1.85 11.60
C GLN A 511 21.41 1.53 11.72
N ARG A 512 20.63 2.52 12.16
CA ARG A 512 19.16 2.39 12.17
C ARG A 512 18.61 2.19 10.75
N PRO A 513 17.62 1.31 10.56
CA PRO A 513 16.94 1.14 9.27
C PRO A 513 16.40 2.46 8.69
N PHE A 514 16.51 2.60 7.37
CA PHE A 514 15.96 3.72 6.63
C PHE A 514 14.44 3.65 6.55
N VAL A 515 13.83 4.82 6.62
CA VAL A 515 12.40 5.02 6.44
C VAL A 515 12.18 5.90 5.21
N THR A 516 11.21 5.52 4.37
CA THR A 516 10.82 6.30 3.19
C THR A 516 10.28 7.68 3.56
N ALA A 517 10.20 8.61 2.59
CA ALA A 517 9.59 9.92 2.81
C ALA A 517 8.12 9.88 3.29
N ALA A 518 7.43 8.75 3.08
CA ALA A 518 6.08 8.52 3.60
C ALA A 518 6.05 7.82 4.96
N GLY A 519 7.19 7.57 5.61
CA GLY A 519 7.21 6.91 6.92
C GLY A 519 7.16 5.38 6.88
N LYS A 520 7.34 4.74 5.72
CA LYS A 520 7.38 3.27 5.63
C LYS A 520 8.79 2.72 5.85
N LEU A 521 8.92 1.65 6.63
CA LEU A 521 10.13 0.86 6.77
C LEU A 521 9.96 -0.40 5.91
N LEU A 522 10.65 -0.45 4.78
CA LEU A 522 10.61 -1.60 3.88
C LEU A 522 11.78 -2.53 4.22
N PRO A 523 11.56 -3.84 4.47
CA PRO A 523 12.65 -4.77 4.79
C PRO A 523 13.74 -4.82 3.71
N LEU A 524 13.35 -4.58 2.46
CA LEU A 524 14.23 -4.44 1.30
C LEU A 524 14.12 -3.00 0.76
N HIS A 525 15.25 -2.33 0.60
CA HIS A 525 15.30 -0.93 0.19
C HIS A 525 16.38 -0.70 -0.89
N ILE A 526 16.12 0.21 -1.82
CA ILE A 526 17.10 0.62 -2.83
C ILE A 526 17.42 2.09 -2.59
N GLN A 527 18.69 2.40 -2.33
CA GLN A 527 19.15 3.76 -2.15
C GLN A 527 19.56 4.35 -3.51
N MET A 528 18.80 5.33 -4.00
CA MET A 528 19.18 6.00 -5.26
C MET A 528 20.36 6.95 -5.01
N ALA A 529 21.38 6.90 -5.86
CA ALA A 529 22.50 7.85 -5.83
C ALA A 529 21.98 9.29 -5.86
N LYS A 530 22.46 10.14 -4.94
CA LYS A 530 22.18 11.57 -5.00
C LYS A 530 22.79 12.09 -6.29
N THR A 531 21.94 12.49 -7.24
CA THR A 531 22.39 13.38 -8.30
C THR A 531 22.75 14.70 -7.62
N ASP A 532 24.04 14.88 -7.34
CA ASP A 532 24.56 16.16 -6.91
C ASP A 532 24.20 17.17 -7.99
N GLY A 533 23.20 18.00 -7.67
CA GLY A 533 22.88 19.18 -8.44
C GLY A 533 24.07 20.12 -8.37
N LYS A 534 25.06 19.91 -9.24
CA LYS A 534 25.93 20.98 -9.71
C LYS A 534 25.02 22.02 -10.34
N LYS A 535 24.65 23.01 -9.52
CA LYS A 535 24.28 24.33 -10.03
C LYS A 535 25.50 24.83 -10.80
N GLU A 536 25.47 24.70 -12.11
CA GLU A 536 26.23 25.60 -12.95
C GLU A 536 25.71 27.02 -12.66
N LYS A 537 26.67 27.90 -12.37
CA LYS A 537 26.45 29.28 -11.95
C LYS A 537 25.81 30.12 -13.03
#